data_AF-A0A2D7Q3A9-F1
#
_entry.id   AF-A0A2D7Q3A9-F1
#
_cell.length_a   1.000
_cell.length_b   1.000
_cell.length_c   1.000
_cell.angle_alpha   90.00
_cell.angle_beta   90.00
_cell.angle_gamma   90.00
#
_symmetry.space_group_name_H-M   'P 1'
#
loop_
_entity.id
_entity.type
_entity.pdbx_description
1 polymer ?
#
loop_
_entity_poly.entity_id
_entity_poly.type
_entity_poly.pdbx_seq_one_letter_code
_entity_poly.pdbx_strand_id
1 'polypeptide(L)' 'YPQIGKVAPYNEDYWMMFIDAIGDGGPEPLFVDYKAFQAVMNSMIQGSILGEGDAADLVAEAAEELEEYK' A
#
# COMPACT_ATOMS: atom_id res chain seq x y z
N TYR A 1 -2.31 -12.82 -13.14
CA TYR A 1 -0.89 -12.43 -13.10
C TYR A 1 -0.39 -11.57 -14.28
N PRO A 2 -1.00 -11.52 -15.48
CA PRO A 2 -0.63 -10.53 -16.50
C PRO A 2 -0.98 -9.08 -16.10
N GLN A 3 -1.85 -8.92 -15.11
CA GLN A 3 -2.34 -7.61 -14.64
C GLN A 3 -1.39 -6.93 -13.64
N ILE A 4 -0.32 -7.59 -13.19
CA ILE A 4 0.48 -7.15 -12.02
C ILE A 4 1.81 -6.50 -12.44
N GLY A 5 2.16 -6.43 -13.72
CA GLY A 5 3.43 -5.79 -14.09
C GLY A 5 3.59 -5.45 -15.56
N LYS A 6 4.13 -4.25 -15.80
CA LYS A 6 4.73 -3.89 -17.09
C LYS A 6 5.94 -4.79 -17.35
N VAL A 7 5.98 -5.41 -18.54
CA VAL A 7 7.19 -6.09 -19.04
C VAL A 7 8.23 -5.03 -19.39
N ALA A 8 9.44 -5.15 -18.84
CA ALA A 8 10.54 -4.18 -18.93
C ALA A 8 10.15 -2.76 -18.45
N PRO A 9 9.96 -2.54 -17.13
CA PRO A 9 9.65 -1.22 -16.59
C PRO A 9 10.84 -0.23 -16.63
N TYR A 10 11.98 -0.65 -17.15
CA TYR A 10 13.19 0.16 -17.33
C TYR A 10 13.32 0.58 -18.79
N ASN A 11 13.51 1.89 -19.04
CA ASN A 11 14.00 2.38 -20.33
C ASN A 11 15.56 2.38 -20.31
N GLU A 12 16.19 2.82 -21.39
CA GLU A 12 17.66 2.98 -21.44
C GLU A 12 18.19 4.00 -20.40
N ASP A 13 17.31 4.86 -19.88
CA ASP A 13 17.56 5.78 -18.76
C ASP A 13 17.05 5.21 -17.43
N TYR A 14 17.70 4.14 -16.94
CA TYR A 14 17.40 3.39 -15.70
C TYR A 14 16.78 4.19 -14.54
N TRP A 15 17.17 5.45 -14.35
CA TRP A 15 16.69 6.33 -13.29
C TRP A 15 15.28 6.89 -13.47
N MET A 16 14.77 7.02 -14.69
CA MET A 16 13.47 7.64 -14.96
C MET A 16 12.31 6.86 -14.35
N MET A 17 12.41 5.53 -14.28
CA MET A 17 11.43 4.69 -13.59
C MET A 17 11.19 5.12 -12.13
N PHE A 18 12.24 5.54 -11.43
CA PHE A 18 12.13 5.99 -10.04
C PHE A 18 11.64 7.44 -9.95
N ILE A 19 12.08 8.30 -10.86
CA ILE A 19 11.71 9.73 -10.87
C ILE A 19 10.24 9.91 -11.20
N ASP A 20 9.74 9.20 -12.22
CA ASP A 20 8.34 9.30 -12.64
C ASP A 20 7.38 8.86 -11.53
N ALA A 21 7.76 7.85 -10.73
CA ALA A 21 6.95 7.33 -9.63
C ALA A 21 6.79 8.31 -8.45
N ILE A 22 7.68 9.30 -8.30
CA ILE A 22 7.61 10.27 -7.18
C ILE A 22 6.32 11.10 -7.26
N GLY A 23 5.93 11.51 -8.46
CA GLY A 23 4.72 12.32 -8.68
C GLY A 23 3.43 11.55 -8.39
N ASP A 24 3.41 10.26 -8.68
CA ASP A 24 2.24 9.39 -8.47
C ASP A 24 2.09 8.93 -7.02
N GLY A 25 3.20 8.75 -6.29
CA GLY A 25 3.20 8.20 -4.93
C GLY A 25 2.90 9.20 -3.81
N GLY A 26 3.28 10.47 -4.00
CA GLY A 26 3.17 11.50 -2.95
C GLY A 26 4.07 11.25 -1.72
N PRO A 27 4.14 12.20 -0.78
CA PRO A 27 4.91 12.01 0.45
C PRO A 27 4.18 11.03 1.39
N GLU A 28 4.95 10.14 2.02
CA GLU A 28 4.43 9.23 3.02
C GLU A 28 3.86 9.99 4.24
N PRO A 29 2.69 9.58 4.79
CA PRO A 29 2.10 10.22 5.97
C PRO A 29 3.00 10.10 7.20
N LEU A 30 3.09 11.18 7.97
CA LEU A 30 3.85 11.21 9.23
C LEU A 30 2.95 10.74 10.38
N PHE A 31 3.09 9.46 10.76
CA PHE A 31 2.44 8.89 11.94
C PHE A 31 3.40 8.87 13.14
N VAL A 32 2.86 9.10 14.33
CA VAL A 32 3.62 8.97 15.60
C VAL A 32 4.00 7.51 15.83
N ASP A 33 3.07 6.58 15.57
CA ASP A 33 3.33 5.14 15.56
C ASP A 33 3.22 4.55 14.15
N TYR A 34 4.23 4.83 13.34
CA TYR A 34 4.31 4.33 11.97
C TYR A 34 4.35 2.79 11.88
N LYS A 35 4.86 2.10 12.91
CA LYS A 35 4.89 0.62 12.91
C LYS A 35 3.51 0.03 13.13
N ALA A 36 2.71 0.65 13.99
CA ALA A 36 1.32 0.26 14.17
C ALA A 36 0.53 0.45 12.88
N PHE A 37 0.67 1.60 12.20
CA PHE A 37 0.08 1.83 10.87
C PHE A 37 0.45 0.71 9.87
N GLN A 38 1.74 0.35 9.77
CA GLN A 38 2.17 -0.73 8.88
C GLN A 38 1.56 -2.09 9.25
N ALA A 39 1.40 -2.38 10.55
CA ALA A 39 0.79 -3.64 11.00
C ALA A 39 -0.67 -3.75 10.56
N VAL A 40 -1.46 -2.68 10.76
CA VAL A 40 -2.87 -2.62 10.34
C VAL A 40 -2.99 -2.83 8.83
N MET A 41 -2.19 -2.10 8.04
CA MET A 41 -2.19 -2.23 6.57
C MET A 41 -1.79 -3.64 6.10
N ASN A 42 -0.82 -4.26 6.77
CA ASN A 42 -0.39 -5.63 6.46
C ASN A 42 -1.47 -6.66 6.76
N SER A 43 -2.17 -6.53 7.90
CA SER A 43 -3.27 -7.43 8.28
C SER A 43 -4.43 -7.32 7.28
N MET A 44 -4.84 -6.10 6.92
CA MET A 44 -5.89 -5.87 5.92
C MET A 44 -5.56 -6.53 4.58
N ILE A 45 -4.34 -6.32 4.06
CA ILE A 45 -3.91 -6.89 2.77
C ILE A 45 -3.87 -8.41 2.85
N GLN A 46 -3.32 -8.97 3.94
CA GLN A 46 -3.25 -10.42 4.14
C GLN A 46 -4.65 -11.04 4.21
N GLY A 47 -5.56 -10.45 4.98
CA GLY A 47 -6.94 -10.92 5.09
C GLY A 47 -7.66 -10.93 3.74
N SER A 48 -7.42 -9.91 2.90
CA SER A 48 -8.00 -9.84 1.55
C SER A 48 -7.44 -10.93 0.63
N ILE A 49 -6.15 -11.25 0.73
CA ILE A 49 -5.51 -12.30 -0.07
C ILE A 49 -5.95 -13.70 0.39
N LEU A 50 -6.15 -13.88 1.70
CA LEU A 50 -6.52 -15.16 2.30
C LEU A 50 -8.04 -15.43 2.27
N GLY A 51 -8.84 -14.44 1.88
CA GLY A 51 -10.31 -14.57 1.81
C GLY A 51 -10.97 -14.56 3.19
N GLU A 52 -10.40 -13.84 4.14
CA GLU A 52 -10.89 -13.72 5.52
C GLU A 52 -12.09 -12.76 5.65
N GLY A 53 -12.43 -12.05 4.58
CA GLY A 53 -13.58 -11.17 4.47
C GLY A 53 -13.67 -10.52 3.09
N ASP A 54 -14.73 -9.76 2.86
CA ASP A 54 -14.81 -8.90 1.67
C ASP A 54 -13.84 -7.72 1.81
N ALA A 55 -13.23 -7.30 0.71
CA ALA A 55 -12.24 -6.22 0.72
C ALA A 55 -12.78 -4.90 1.31
N ALA A 56 -14.08 -4.63 1.15
CA ALA A 56 -14.70 -3.43 1.71
C ALA A 56 -14.75 -3.46 3.25
N ASP A 57 -15.04 -4.62 3.83
CA ASP A 57 -15.17 -4.78 5.28
C ASP A 57 -13.80 -4.68 5.95
N LEU A 58 -12.78 -5.32 5.37
CA LEU A 58 -11.40 -5.26 5.86
C LEU A 58 -10.82 -3.84 5.81
N VAL A 59 -11.18 -3.05 4.78
CA VAL A 59 -10.79 -1.63 4.68
C VAL A 59 -11.48 -0.80 5.76
N ALA A 60 -12.75 -1.07 6.06
CA ALA A 60 -13.48 -0.36 7.11
C ALA A 60 -12.88 -0.64 8.50
N GLU A 61 -12.59 -1.91 8.80
CA GLU A 61 -11.92 -2.32 10.05
C GLU A 61 -10.55 -1.65 10.20
N ALA A 62 -9.72 -1.69 9.15
CA ALA A 62 -8.43 -1.01 9.15
C ALA A 62 -8.56 0.50 9.38
N ALA A 63 -9.58 1.15 8.82
CA ALA A 63 -9.80 2.58 9.02
C ALA A 63 -10.16 2.90 10.49
N GLU A 64 -10.93 2.04 11.15
CA GLU A 64 -11.24 2.18 12.58
C GLU A 64 -9.98 2.00 13.44
N GLU A 65 -9.17 0.98 13.17
CA GLU A 65 -7.90 0.74 13.89
C GLU A 65 -6.91 1.89 13.71
N LEU A 66 -6.85 2.51 12.52
CA LEU A 66 -5.95 3.62 12.24
C LEU A 66 -6.29 4.93 12.97
N GLU A 67 -7.55 5.16 13.35
CA GLU A 67 -7.91 6.34 14.16
C GLU A 67 -7.31 6.28 15.58
N GLU A 68 -6.91 5.10 16.07
CA GLU A 68 -6.23 4.95 17.36
C GLU A 68 -4.76 5.45 17.33
N TYR A 69 -4.18 5.61 16.13
CA TYR A 69 -2.76 5.96 15.92
C TYR A 69 -2.54 7.37 15.34
N LYS A 70 -3.61 8.15 15.24
CA LYS A 70 -3.63 9.50 14.67
C LYS A 70 -3.28 10.57 15.71
#